data_AF-A0A420ZC42-F1
#
_entry.id   AF-A0A420ZC42-F1
#
_cell.length_a   1.000
_cell.length_b   1.000
_cell.length_c   1.000
_cell.angle_alpha   90.00
_cell.angle_beta   90.00
_cell.angle_gamma   90.00
#
_symmetry.space_group_name_H-M   'P 1'
#
loop_
_entity.id
_entity.type
_entity.pdbx_description
1 polymer ?
#
loop_
_entity_poly.entity_id
_entity_poly.type
_entity_poly.pdbx_seq_one_letter_code
_entity_poly.pdbx_strand_id
1 'polypeptide(L)'
;MRDEELIYLCAFRYVLGRRSYIVDVVTKFLRKANLSPLAKKLVIREINEAQKYHRLGDEIDAEKWLRLRDEFEEQLKQEVEDESTKIL
;
A
#
# COMPACT_ATOMS: atom_id res chain seq x y z
N MET A 1 -7.59 -13.50 3.58
CA MET A 1 -6.60 -12.98 2.61
C MET A 1 -6.39 -14.05 1.56
N ARG A 2 -6.36 -13.68 0.29
CA ARG A 2 -6.22 -14.59 -0.86
C ARG A 2 -4.74 -14.78 -1.20
N ASP A 3 -4.40 -15.89 -1.84
CA ASP A 3 -3.02 -16.22 -2.23
C ASP A 3 -2.40 -15.15 -3.13
N GLU A 4 -3.19 -14.57 -4.04
CA GLU A 4 -2.73 -13.47 -4.90
C GLU A 4 -2.30 -12.23 -4.08
N GLU A 5 -3.01 -11.92 -3.00
CA GLU A 5 -2.66 -10.80 -2.12
C GLU A 5 -1.34 -11.07 -1.39
N LEU A 6 -1.10 -12.32 -1.00
CA LEU A 6 0.16 -12.72 -0.39
C LEU A 6 1.32 -12.51 -1.36
N ILE A 7 1.15 -12.83 -2.65
CA ILE A 7 2.16 -12.59 -3.68
C ILE A 7 2.47 -11.09 -3.80
N TYR A 8 1.45 -10.24 -3.88
CA TYR A 8 1.65 -8.78 -3.92
C TYR A 8 2.34 -8.25 -2.66
N LEU A 9 1.95 -8.74 -1.47
CA LEU A 9 2.56 -8.36 -0.21
C LEU A 9 4.02 -8.83 -0.10
N CYS A 10 4.35 -10.01 -0.62
CA CYS A 10 5.73 -10.48 -0.71
C CYS A 10 6.57 -9.58 -1.62
N ALA A 11 6.05 -9.24 -2.81
CA ALA A 11 6.72 -8.31 -3.72
C ALA A 11 6.93 -6.94 -3.08
N PHE A 12 5.89 -6.39 -2.45
CA PHE A 12 5.93 -5.14 -1.68
C PHE A 12 7.03 -5.15 -0.61
N ARG A 13 7.02 -6.14 0.29
CA ARG A 13 8.01 -6.26 1.37
C ARG A 13 9.43 -6.46 0.86
N TYR A 14 9.57 -7.18 -0.26
CA TYR A 14 10.87 -7.36 -0.88
C TYR A 14 11.47 -6.03 -1.32
N VAL A 15 10.67 -5.12 -1.88
CA VAL A 15 11.17 -3.85 -2.42
C VAL A 15 11.19 -2.69 -1.44
N LEU A 16 10.39 -2.73 -0.38
CA LEU A 16 10.30 -1.64 0.60
C LEU A 16 11.68 -1.33 1.21
N GLY A 17 12.12 -0.08 1.09
CA GLY A 17 13.41 0.38 1.60
C GLY A 17 14.63 -0.01 0.77
N ARG A 18 14.45 -0.69 -0.37
CA ARG A 18 15.54 -0.97 -1.31
C ARG A 18 15.66 0.16 -2.33
N ARG A 19 16.89 0.56 -2.62
CA ARG A 19 17.21 1.45 -3.75
C ARG A 19 17.11 0.67 -5.05
N SER A 20 15.94 0.66 -5.67
CA SER A 20 15.67 -0.14 -6.87
C SER A 20 14.62 0.51 -7.75
N TYR A 21 14.82 0.46 -9.06
CA TYR A 21 13.84 0.92 -10.06
C TYR A 21 12.52 0.12 -10.00
N ILE A 22 12.49 -1.00 -9.29
CA ILE A 22 11.32 -1.88 -9.16
C ILE A 22 10.21 -1.25 -8.30
N VAL A 23 10.50 -0.24 -7.47
CA VAL A 23 9.49 0.46 -6.65
C VAL A 23 8.32 0.97 -7.50
N ASP A 24 8.61 1.58 -8.64
CA ASP A 24 7.57 2.08 -9.56
C ASP A 24 6.69 0.94 -10.11
N VAL A 25 7.32 -0.18 -10.48
CA VAL A 25 6.63 -1.36 -11.01
C VAL A 25 5.70 -1.95 -9.95
N VAL A 26 6.20 -2.16 -8.72
CA VAL A 26 5.41 -2.76 -7.64
C VAL A 26 4.26 -1.86 -7.22
N THR A 27 4.48 -0.55 -7.07
CA THR A 27 3.38 0.38 -6.73
C THR A 27 2.31 0.42 -7.81
N LYS A 28 2.67 0.31 -9.10
CA LYS A 28 1.70 0.18 -10.21
C LYS A 28 0.88 -1.11 -10.13
N PHE A 29 1.49 -2.24 -9.79
CA PHE A 29 0.76 -3.50 -9.63
C PHE A 29 -0.16 -3.47 -8.41
N LEU A 30 0.30 -2.92 -7.28
CA LEU A 30 -0.52 -2.78 -6.08
C LEU A 30 -1.78 -1.93 -6.31
N ARG A 31 -1.68 -0.85 -7.09
CA ARG A 31 -2.84 -0.02 -7.47
C ARG A 31 -3.88 -0.76 -8.32
N LYS A 32 -3.42 -1.65 -9.19
CA LYS A 32 -4.29 -2.44 -10.08
C LYS A 32 -4.85 -3.68 -9.38
N ALA A 33 -4.18 -4.15 -8.34
CA ALA A 33 -4.63 -5.27 -7.56
C ALA A 33 -5.90 -4.90 -6.80
N ASN A 34 -6.95 -5.73 -6.92
CA ASN A 34 -8.17 -5.58 -6.14
C ASN A 34 -7.91 -6.04 -4.69
N LEU A 35 -7.07 -5.35 -3.92
CA LEU A 35 -6.69 -5.75 -2.57
C LEU A 35 -7.85 -5.59 -1.58
N SER A 36 -7.99 -6.55 -0.67
CA SER A 36 -8.92 -6.49 0.44
C SER A 36 -8.55 -5.38 1.43
N PRO A 37 -9.51 -4.92 2.25
CA PRO A 37 -9.25 -3.87 3.24
C PRO A 37 -8.11 -4.24 4.21
N LEU A 38 -8.04 -5.52 4.59
CA LEU A 38 -6.96 -6.03 5.44
C LEU A 38 -5.59 -5.91 4.78
N ALA A 39 -5.48 -6.28 3.49
CA ALA A 39 -4.23 -6.17 2.76
C ALA A 39 -3.78 -4.71 2.59
N LYS A 40 -4.71 -3.79 2.25
CA LYS A 40 -4.43 -2.35 2.20
C LYS A 40 -3.90 -1.82 3.53
N LYS A 41 -4.57 -2.18 4.66
CA LYS A 41 -4.14 -1.79 6.02
C LYS A 41 -2.73 -2.28 6.36
N LEU A 42 -2.35 -3.49 5.94
CA LEU A 42 -0.99 -4.00 6.16
C LEU A 42 0.05 -3.19 5.38
N VAL A 43 -0.22 -2.88 4.10
CA VAL A 43 0.67 -2.05 3.29
C VAL A 43 0.84 -0.67 3.93
N ILE A 44 -0.26 -0.01 4.30
CA ILE A 44 -0.24 1.30 4.98
C ILE A 44 0.61 1.26 6.24
N ARG A 45 0.38 0.27 7.12
CA ARG A 45 1.13 0.12 8.37
C ARG A 45 2.63 -0.01 8.12
N GLU A 46 3.03 -0.86 7.19
CA GLU A 46 4.44 -1.12 6.90
C GLU A 46 5.13 0.08 6.24
N ILE A 47 4.42 0.84 5.39
CA ILE A 47 4.92 2.12 4.86
C ILE A 47 5.11 3.13 6.00
N ASN A 48 4.15 3.27 6.91
CA ASN A 48 4.25 4.19 8.05
C ASN A 48 5.40 3.81 9.00
N GLU A 49 5.60 2.51 9.26
CA GLU A 49 6.77 2.02 10.00
C GLU A 49 8.07 2.36 9.27
N ALA A 50 8.17 2.07 7.98
CA ALA A 50 9.35 2.41 7.18
C ALA A 50 9.61 3.93 7.16
N GLN A 51 8.58 4.76 7.06
CA GLN A 51 8.69 6.21 7.13
C GLN A 51 9.26 6.66 8.48
N LYS A 52 8.69 6.16 9.59
CA LYS A 52 9.14 6.48 10.96
C LYS A 52 10.63 6.21 11.16
N TYR A 53 11.13 5.13 10.56
CA TYR A 53 12.54 4.72 10.68
C TYR A 53 13.44 5.20 9.52
N HIS A 54 12.94 6.06 8.62
CA HIS A 54 13.68 6.56 7.46
C HIS A 54 14.19 5.44 6.53
N ARG A 55 13.35 4.43 6.29
CA ARG A 55 13.63 3.22 5.51
C ARG A 55 12.75 3.09 4.26
N LEU A 56 12.30 4.20 3.69
CA LEU A 56 11.49 4.17 2.46
C LEU A 56 12.33 4.01 1.17
N GLY A 57 13.64 4.21 1.26
CA GLY A 57 14.54 4.26 0.11
C GLY A 57 14.99 5.70 -0.16
N ASP A 58 15.33 5.99 -1.41
CA ASP A 58 15.68 7.34 -1.83
C ASP A 58 14.42 8.21 -2.00
N GLU A 59 14.59 9.53 -2.13
CA GLU A 59 13.48 10.50 -2.11
C GLU A 59 12.37 10.18 -3.12
N ILE A 60 12.73 9.82 -4.35
CA ILE A 60 11.79 9.45 -5.42
C ILE A 60 11.01 8.16 -5.07
N ASP A 61 11.66 7.21 -4.40
CA ASP A 61 11.01 5.96 -3.97
C ASP A 61 10.05 6.24 -2.80
N ALA A 62 10.48 7.09 -1.86
CA ALA A 62 9.66 7.51 -0.73
C ALA A 62 8.37 8.20 -1.19
N GLU A 63 8.45 9.13 -2.15
CA GLU A 63 7.28 9.81 -2.71
C GLU A 63 6.24 8.82 -3.26
N LYS A 64 6.71 7.79 -3.99
CA LYS A 64 5.82 6.77 -4.57
C LYS A 64 5.12 5.92 -3.50
N TRP A 65 5.84 5.57 -2.42
CA TRP A 65 5.25 4.83 -1.30
C TRP A 65 4.22 5.67 -0.54
N LEU A 66 4.56 6.92 -0.21
CA LEU A 66 3.66 7.81 0.51
C LEU A 66 2.39 8.10 -0.29
N ARG A 67 2.53 8.34 -1.60
CA ARG A 67 1.37 8.49 -2.47
C ARG A 67 0.49 7.24 -2.52
N LEU A 68 1.09 6.04 -2.62
CA LEU A 68 0.33 4.79 -2.58
C LEU A 68 -0.42 4.61 -1.24
N ARG A 69 0.24 4.94 -0.13
CA ARG A 69 -0.39 4.90 1.19
C ARG A 69 -1.61 5.82 1.24
N ASP A 70 -1.47 7.08 0.83
CA ASP A 70 -2.55 8.06 0.88
C ASP A 70 -3.74 7.62 0.00
N GLU A 71 -3.46 7.07 -1.18
CA GLU A 71 -4.48 6.48 -2.06
C GLU A 71 -5.22 5.31 -1.39
N PHE A 72 -4.52 4.42 -0.68
CA PHE A 72 -5.14 3.31 0.05
C PHE A 72 -5.92 3.76 1.29
N GLU A 73 -5.44 4.78 2.00
CA GLU A 73 -6.17 5.38 3.13
C GLU A 73 -7.49 5.99 2.66
N GLU A 74 -7.48 6.70 1.53
CA GLU A 74 -8.67 7.30 0.95
C GLU A 74 -9.70 6.25 0.51
N GLN A 75 -9.25 5.20 -0.18
CA GLN A 75 -10.15 4.10 -0.56
C GLN A 75 -10.81 3.43 0.65
N LEU A 76 -10.05 3.22 1.73
CA LEU A 76 -10.60 2.61 2.95
C LEU A 76 -11.62 3.51 3.65
N LYS A 77 -11.47 4.84 3.58
CA LYS A 77 -12.46 5.77 4.13
C LYS A 77 -13.78 5.69 3.36
N GLN A 78 -13.70 5.71 2.02
CA GLN A 78 -14.87 5.61 1.14
C GLN A 78 -15.66 4.32 1.36
N GLU A 79 -14.96 3.19 1.55
CA GLU A 79 -15.61 1.90 1.86
C GLU A 79 -16.43 1.97 3.17
N VAL A 80 -15.95 2.68 4.20
CA VAL A 80 -16.66 2.85 5.47
C VAL A 80 -17.87 3.79 5.34
N GLU A 81 -17.73 4.87 4.57
CA GLU A 81 -18.82 5.81 4.30
C GLU A 81 -19.96 5.15 3.52
N ASP A 82 -19.61 4.32 2.52
CA ASP A 82 -20.57 3.56 1.72
C ASP A 82 -21.33 2.51 2.54
N GLU A 83 -20.65 1.81 3.45
CA GLU A 83 -21.29 0.87 4.38
C GLU A 83 -22.24 1.58 5.35
N SER A 84 -21.84 2.75 5.86
CA SER A 84 -22.65 3.56 6.78
C SER A 84 -23.93 4.08 6.11
N THR A 85 -23.87 4.38 4.81
CA THR A 85 -25.01 4.86 4.02
C THR A 85 -26.01 3.75 3.71
N LYS A 86 -25.57 2.50 3.57
CA LYS A 86 -26.43 1.33 3.25
C LYS A 86 -27.27 0.82 4.43
N ILE A 87 -26.97 1.27 5.65
CA ILE A 87 -27.66 0.85 6.88
C ILE A 87 -28.83 1.78 7.22
N LEU A 88 -28.98 2.89 6.48
CA LEU A 88 -30.09 3.85 6.55
C LEU A 88 -31.13 3.59 5.45
#